data_AF-A0A453AR50-F1
#
_entry.id   AF-A0A453AR50-F1
#
_cell.length_a   1.000
_cell.length_b   1.000
_cell.length_c   1.000
_cell.angle_alpha   90.00
_cell.angle_beta   90.00
_cell.angle_gamma   90.00
#
_symmetry.space_group_name_H-M   'P 1'
#
loop_
_entity.id
_entity.type
_entity.pdbx_description
1 polymer ?
#
loop_
_entity_poly.entity_id
_entity_poly.type
_entity_poly.pdbx_seq_one_letter_code
_entity_poly.pdbx_strand_id
1 'polypeptide(L)'
;MLSATMLLSLGIGCHHELETARINDILGNIDANTGDPQVGWDTDEFLTDISEATLIMSSVVKNDGLAPGGFNFDAKLAEGEY
;
A
#
# COMPACT_ATOMS: atom_id res chain seq x y z
N MET A 1 5.91 -17.47 -8.87
CA MET A 1 6.50 -16.39 -8.05
C MET A 1 5.33 -15.49 -7.71
N LEU A 2 4.74 -15.68 -6.52
CA LEU A 2 3.54 -14.97 -6.10
C LEU A 2 3.94 -13.51 -5.89
N SER A 3 3.64 -12.65 -6.87
CA SER A 3 3.65 -11.20 -6.67
C SER A 3 2.58 -10.92 -5.62
N ALA A 4 2.97 -10.70 -4.38
CA ALA A 4 2.06 -10.10 -3.41
C ALA A 4 1.83 -8.66 -3.88
N THR A 5 0.74 -8.45 -4.61
CA THR A 5 0.14 -7.15 -4.81
C THR A 5 -0.57 -6.83 -3.51
N MET A 6 -0.05 -5.87 -2.74
CA MET A 6 -0.68 -5.41 -1.50
C MET A 6 -1.70 -4.33 -1.84
N LEU A 7 -2.96 -4.60 -1.49
CA LEU A 7 -4.06 -3.66 -1.56
C LEU A 7 -4.13 -2.92 -0.21
N LEU A 8 -4.03 -1.59 -0.21
CA LEU A 8 -4.22 -0.77 0.99
C LEU A 8 -5.73 -0.59 1.27
N SER A 9 -6.43 -1.67 1.63
CA SER A 9 -7.86 -1.58 1.89
C SER A 9 -8.26 -2.19 3.24
N LEU A 10 -9.07 -1.41 3.98
CA LEU A 10 -9.82 -1.72 5.22
C LEU A 10 -9.34 -1.09 6.55
N GLY A 11 -8.46 -0.10 6.54
CA GLY A 11 -8.15 0.69 7.75
C GLY A 11 -7.39 -0.06 8.87
N ILE A 12 -6.93 -1.28 8.59
CA ILE A 12 -5.92 -1.99 9.38
C ILE A 12 -4.56 -1.62 8.78
N GLY A 13 -3.63 -1.14 9.62
CA GLY A 13 -2.38 -0.54 9.15
C GLY A 13 -1.58 -1.44 8.20
N CYS A 14 -1.43 -0.98 6.95
CA CYS A 14 -0.80 -1.71 5.85
C CYS A 14 0.66 -2.10 6.14
N HIS A 15 1.33 -1.34 7.00
CA HIS A 15 2.70 -1.63 7.41
C HIS A 15 2.89 -3.06 7.94
N HIS A 16 1.90 -3.65 8.63
CA HIS A 16 2.02 -5.01 9.13
C HIS A 16 2.14 -6.04 7.99
N GLU A 17 1.25 -5.95 7.01
CA GLU A 17 1.24 -6.89 5.88
C GLU A 17 2.50 -6.73 5.04
N LEU A 18 2.89 -5.48 4.78
CA LEU A 18 4.08 -5.18 3.99
C LEU A 18 5.37 -5.65 4.69
N GLU A 19 5.52 -5.44 6.00
CA GLU A 19 6.64 -6.01 6.75
C GLU A 19 6.59 -7.55 6.77
N THR A 20 5.40 -8.15 6.87
CA THR A 20 5.23 -9.61 6.81
C THR A 20 5.68 -10.16 5.44
N ALA A 21 5.31 -9.52 4.34
CA ALA A 21 5.76 -9.90 3.01
C ALA A 21 7.28 -9.73 2.85
N ARG A 22 7.83 -8.65 3.40
CA ARG A 22 9.27 -8.36 3.37
C ARG A 22 10.09 -9.44 4.10
N ILE A 23 9.73 -9.78 5.35
CA ILE A 23 10.49 -10.76 6.14
C ILE A 23 10.40 -12.20 5.60
N ASN A 24 9.43 -12.46 4.71
CA ASN A 24 9.26 -13.75 4.04
C ASN A 24 9.79 -13.74 2.60
N ASP A 25 10.49 -12.67 2.17
CA ASP A 25 11.07 -12.52 0.83
C ASP A 25 10.04 -12.63 -0.32
N ILE A 26 8.79 -12.20 -0.08
CA ILE A 26 7.69 -12.23 -1.06
C ILE A 26 7.14 -10.84 -1.41
N LEU A 27 7.78 -9.77 -0.92
CA LEU A 27 7.40 -8.39 -1.28
C LEU A 27 7.84 -8.09 -2.72
N GLY A 28 6.86 -7.88 -3.61
CA GLY A 28 7.10 -7.64 -5.03
C GLY A 28 6.61 -6.28 -5.53
N ASN A 29 5.31 -6.00 -5.43
CA ASN A 29 4.68 -4.80 -5.96
C ASN A 29 3.73 -4.19 -4.91
N ILE A 30 3.52 -2.87 -4.97
CA ILE A 30 2.61 -2.18 -4.05
C ILE A 30 1.58 -1.40 -4.87
N ASP A 31 0.29 -1.62 -4.59
CA ASP A 31 -0.78 -0.73 -5.05
C ASP A 31 -0.98 0.34 -3.97
N ALA A 32 -0.55 1.56 -4.24
CA ALA A 32 -0.57 2.70 -3.32
C ALA A 32 -1.93 3.41 -3.35
N ASN A 33 -2.85 2.92 -2.53
CA ASN A 33 -4.11 3.59 -2.20
C ASN A 33 -4.33 3.66 -0.68
N THR A 34 -5.48 4.10 -0.24
CA THR A 34 -5.92 4.03 1.17
C THR A 34 -7.44 3.93 1.19
N GLY A 35 -7.98 3.50 2.33
CA GLY A 35 -9.41 3.48 2.60
C GLY A 35 -9.83 4.41 3.73
N ASP A 36 -11.13 4.67 3.86
CA ASP A 36 -11.72 5.28 5.05
C ASP A 36 -12.00 4.19 6.12
N PRO A 37 -11.41 4.27 7.34
CA PRO A 37 -11.64 3.30 8.42
C PRO A 37 -13.10 3.13 8.86
N GLN A 38 -13.97 4.09 8.52
CA GLN A 38 -15.40 4.05 8.83
C GLN A 38 -16.24 3.44 7.71
N VAL A 39 -15.62 3.16 6.56
CA VAL A 39 -16.27 2.65 5.36
C VAL A 39 -15.86 1.19 5.16
N GLY A 40 -16.86 0.30 5.12
CA GLY A 40 -16.65 -1.15 5.02
C GLY A 40 -16.36 -1.67 3.60
N TRP A 41 -16.01 -0.78 2.67
CA TRP A 41 -15.67 -1.10 1.28
C TRP A 41 -14.46 -0.29 0.84
N ASP A 42 -13.79 -0.75 -0.22
CA ASP A 42 -12.61 -0.08 -0.74
C ASP A 42 -12.97 1.27 -1.36
N THR A 43 -12.37 2.35 -0.86
CA THR A 43 -12.62 3.69 -1.40
C THR A 43 -11.62 4.09 -2.48
N ASP A 44 -10.52 3.33 -2.64
CA ASP A 44 -9.45 3.58 -3.61
C ASP A 44 -8.92 5.03 -3.54
N GLU A 45 -8.78 5.59 -2.33
CA GLU A 45 -8.32 6.97 -2.18
C GLU A 45 -6.80 7.05 -2.35
N PHE A 46 -6.29 8.21 -2.76
CA PHE A 46 -4.85 8.44 -2.75
C PHE A 46 -4.31 8.41 -1.31
N LEU A 47 -3.18 7.73 -1.11
CA LEU A 47 -2.49 7.70 0.19
C LEU A 47 -2.03 9.11 0.58
N THR A 48 -2.69 9.70 1.58
CA THR A 48 -2.41 11.07 2.04
C THR A 48 -1.87 11.14 3.47
N ASP A 49 -1.98 10.08 4.28
CA ASP A 49 -1.35 10.03 5.60
C ASP A 49 0.17 9.84 5.47
N ILE A 50 0.90 10.90 5.80
CA ILE A 50 2.37 10.93 5.74
C ILE A 50 2.99 9.91 6.71
N SER A 51 2.37 9.66 7.86
CA SER A 51 2.89 8.73 8.86
C SER A 51 2.85 7.29 8.32
N GLU A 52 1.72 6.91 7.71
CA GLU A 52 1.58 5.60 7.07
C GLU A 52 2.49 5.46 5.86
N ALA A 53 2.54 6.47 4.98
CA ALA A 53 3.46 6.49 3.85
C ALA A 53 4.93 6.34 4.30
N THR A 54 5.31 6.98 5.40
CA THR A 54 6.67 6.86 5.97
C THR A 54 6.97 5.45 6.43
N LEU A 55 6.02 4.78 7.09
CA LEU A 55 6.18 3.39 7.54
C LEU A 55 6.32 2.44 6.35
N ILE A 56 5.47 2.57 5.33
CA ILE A 56 5.53 1.80 4.08
C ILE A 56 6.90 1.96 3.41
N MET A 57 7.35 3.21 3.23
CA MET A 57 8.64 3.49 2.59
C MET A 57 9.83 2.99 3.40
N SER A 58 9.76 3.04 4.75
CA SER A 58 10.78 2.44 5.62
C SER A 58 10.98 0.96 5.30
N SER A 59 9.88 0.21 5.14
CA SER A 59 9.95 -1.21 4.80
C SER A 59 10.49 -1.45 3.39
N VAL A 60 10.13 -0.62 2.41
CA VAL A 60 10.70 -0.68 1.05
C VAL A 60 12.21 -0.48 1.07
N VAL A 61 12.71 0.48 1.85
CA VAL A 61 14.16 0.71 2.02
C VAL A 61 14.82 -0.51 2.67
N LYS A 62 14.22 -1.10 3.71
CA LYS A 62 14.73 -2.34 4.34
C LYS A 62 14.69 -3.57 3.42
N ASN A 63 13.91 -3.51 2.34
CA ASN A 63 13.83 -4.57 1.32
C ASN A 63 14.84 -4.36 0.18
N ASP A 64 15.71 -3.34 0.27
CA ASP A 64 16.58 -2.88 -0.81
C ASP A 64 15.82 -2.48 -2.09
N GLY A 65 14.58 -2.01 -1.93
CA GLY A 65 13.69 -1.60 -3.03
C GLY A 65 12.67 -2.66 -3.42
N LEU A 66 12.11 -2.53 -4.64
CA LEU A 66 11.02 -3.38 -5.15
C LEU A 66 11.32 -4.04 -6.49
N ALA A 67 12.53 -3.92 -7.04
CA ALA A 67 12.84 -4.43 -8.38
C ALA A 67 12.60 -5.95 -8.47
N PRO A 68 11.95 -6.46 -9.54
CA PRO A 68 11.57 -5.75 -10.77
C PRO A 68 10.21 -5.02 -10.71
N GLY A 69 9.50 -5.09 -9.58
CA GLY A 69 8.24 -4.39 -9.36
C GLY A 69 8.41 -2.91 -8.99
N GLY A 70 7.35 -2.32 -8.45
CA GLY A 70 7.32 -0.92 -8.05
C GLY A 70 6.01 -0.51 -7.39
N PHE A 71 5.74 0.80 -7.45
CA PHE A 71 4.50 1.39 -6.98
C PHE A 71 3.53 1.59 -8.15
N ASN A 72 2.30 1.14 -7.97
CA ASN A 72 1.17 1.44 -8.83
C ASN A 72 0.19 2.31 -8.04
N PHE A 73 -0.26 3.43 -8.58
CA PHE A 73 -1.31 4.23 -7.94
C PHE A 73 -2.67 3.69 -8.36
N ASP A 74 -3.11 2.61 -7.71
CA ASP A 74 -4.46 2.07 -7.90
C ASP A 74 -5.48 2.85 -7.07
N ALA A 75 -5.53 4.15 -7.33
CA ALA A 75 -6.34 5.12 -6.62
C ALA A 75 -7.13 5.98 -7.61
N LYS A 76 -8.26 6.52 -7.16
CA LYS A 76 -9.12 7.41 -7.92
C LYS A 76 -9.31 8.74 -7.18
N LEU A 77 -9.64 9.77 -7.95
CA LEU A 77 -10.10 11.04 -7.38
C LEU A 77 -11.44 10.82 -6.66
N ALA A 78 -11.69 11.63 -5.63
CA ALA A 78 -12.95 11.57 -4.92
C ALA A 78 -14.12 11.96 -5.85
N GLU A 79 -15.26 11.30 -5.64
CA GLU A 79 -16.50 11.61 -6.36
C GLU A 79 -16.87 13.10 -6.18
N GLY A 80 -16.88 13.84 -7.28
CA GLY A 80 -17.20 15.28 -7.30
C GLY A 80 -16.00 16.23 -7.42
N GLU A 81 -14.77 15.71 -7.50
CA GLU A 81 -13.64 16.50 -7.99
C GLU A 81 -13.62 16.48 -9.53
N TYR A 82 -13.80 17.65 -10.14
CA TYR A 82 -13.79 17.89 -11.60
C TYR A 82 -12.54 18.61 -12.06
#